data_AF-A0A6P5KX14-F1
#
_entry.id   AF-A0A6P5KX14-F1
#
_cell.length_a   1.000
_cell.length_b   1.000
_cell.length_c   1.000
_cell.angle_alpha   90.00
_cell.angle_beta   90.00
_cell.angle_gamma   90.00
#
_symmetry.space_group_name_H-M   'P 1'
#
loop_
_entity.id
_entity.type
_entity.pdbx_description
1 polymer ?
#
loop_
_entity_poly.entity_id
_entity_poly.type
_entity_poly.pdbx_seq_one_letter_code
_entity_poly.pdbx_strand_id
1 'polypeptide(L)'
;MDKIILLLFWFEYIFQISKSLYCGPIQKQPATIFAEWSEFPKGEKPQHYFLKYQPTKDFNKKNVKNISAEQHKLQKSTITIEENEEYNVIIQSVRNGEILSAKSFRTCGISNNNIKVLVTSTSVSFNWTTLPHDFSVSISLNNSSQSIQNNVMFYEWGHLEPSTSYIFKFEFKQLHLDFVNVFQRLDIHVETGSCPPEWVALKSNCYRISKDSQPWNVAQKICNIPLHSAHLVDIKNEEEKKFIYSYLRKANQIISWTGLNDIKRLLVLQGLRACPVQSVRALCPEPRLQ
;
A
#
# COMPACT_ATOMS: atom_id res chain seq x y z
N MET A 1 26.40 35.22 -45.20
CA MET A 1 26.24 35.53 -43.76
C MET A 1 24.84 35.19 -43.28
N ASP A 2 24.69 34.09 -42.56
CA ASP A 2 24.36 32.82 -43.20
C ASP A 2 23.24 32.16 -42.42
N LYS A 3 22.24 31.63 -43.14
CA LYS A 3 21.22 30.70 -42.62
C LYS A 3 21.83 29.49 -41.90
N ILE A 4 23.12 29.25 -42.10
CA ILE A 4 23.94 28.23 -41.46
C ILE A 4 24.16 28.52 -39.96
N ILE A 5 24.29 29.79 -39.55
CA ILE A 5 24.51 30.15 -38.13
C ILE A 5 23.24 29.92 -37.30
N LEU A 6 22.06 30.23 -37.86
CA LEU A 6 20.76 29.95 -37.22
C LEU A 6 20.46 28.45 -37.12
N LEU A 7 20.90 27.64 -38.10
CA LEU A 7 20.83 26.18 -38.06
C LEU A 7 21.77 25.57 -37.02
N LEU A 8 22.95 26.14 -36.80
CA LEU A 8 23.89 25.70 -35.75
C LEU A 8 23.33 25.99 -34.34
N PHE A 9 22.68 27.14 -34.13
CA PHE A 9 22.01 27.44 -32.86
C PHE A 9 20.78 26.54 -32.62
N TRP A 10 20.05 26.14 -33.65
CA TRP A 10 18.98 25.14 -33.54
C TRP A 10 19.51 23.73 -33.26
N PHE A 11 20.63 23.34 -33.86
CA PHE A 11 21.26 22.04 -33.61
C PHE A 11 21.84 21.94 -32.18
N GLU A 12 22.46 22.99 -31.65
CA GLU A 12 22.89 23.00 -30.24
C GLU A 12 21.71 23.03 -29.26
N TYR A 13 20.59 23.69 -29.61
CA TYR A 13 19.37 23.70 -28.78
C TYR A 13 18.66 22.33 -28.79
N ILE A 14 18.67 21.62 -29.92
CA ILE A 14 18.13 20.25 -30.02
C ILE A 14 19.04 19.24 -29.29
N PHE A 15 20.37 19.42 -29.33
CA PHE A 15 21.32 18.53 -28.65
C PHE A 15 21.51 18.81 -27.15
N GLN A 16 21.04 19.95 -26.61
CA GLN A 16 21.04 20.20 -25.17
C GLN A 16 19.90 19.51 -24.39
N ILE A 17 18.90 18.94 -25.07
CA ILE A 17 17.79 18.20 -24.43
C ILE A 17 18.01 16.68 -24.42
N SER A 18 19.07 16.18 -25.08
CA SER A 18 19.55 14.81 -24.88
C SER A 18 20.72 14.76 -23.91
N LYS A 19 20.63 15.43 -22.76
CA LYS A 19 21.31 14.88 -21.58
C LYS A 19 20.57 13.59 -21.27
N SER A 20 21.10 12.48 -21.78
CA SER A 20 20.73 11.14 -21.36
C SER A 20 20.52 11.20 -19.85
N LEU A 21 19.31 10.85 -19.40
CA LEU A 21 19.12 10.36 -18.04
C LEU A 21 19.99 9.12 -17.97
N TYR A 22 21.27 9.32 -17.68
CA TYR A 22 22.15 8.26 -17.26
C TYR A 22 21.61 7.88 -15.89
N CYS A 23 20.63 6.98 -15.88
CA CYS A 23 20.30 6.22 -14.69
C CYS A 23 21.59 5.47 -14.38
N GLY A 24 22.42 6.06 -13.49
CA GLY A 24 23.46 5.32 -12.81
C GLY A 24 22.86 4.02 -12.28
N PRO A 25 23.67 2.96 -12.08
CA PRO A 25 23.17 1.67 -11.65
C PRO A 25 22.20 1.87 -10.49
N ILE A 26 20.93 1.46 -10.68
CA ILE A 26 19.90 1.55 -9.65
C ILE A 26 20.48 0.89 -8.42
N GLN A 27 20.77 1.69 -7.40
CA GLN A 27 21.31 1.19 -6.15
C GLN A 27 20.23 0.32 -5.53
N LYS A 28 20.38 -1.00 -5.65
CA LYS A 28 19.39 -1.95 -5.16
C LYS A 28 19.31 -1.83 -3.64
N GLN A 29 18.11 -1.60 -3.13
CA GLN A 29 17.90 -1.46 -1.71
C GLN A 29 18.00 -2.83 -1.02
N PRO A 30 18.48 -2.90 0.23
CA PRO A 30 18.56 -4.14 0.96
C PRO A 30 17.20 -4.54 1.54
N ALA A 31 16.80 -5.79 1.35
CA ALA A 31 15.69 -6.45 2.00
C ALA A 31 16.19 -7.37 3.14
N THR A 32 15.44 -7.43 4.24
CA THR A 32 15.72 -8.34 5.35
C THR A 32 14.72 -9.49 5.36
N ILE A 33 15.21 -10.71 5.12
CA ILE A 33 14.45 -11.95 5.22
C ILE A 33 14.72 -12.60 6.57
N PHE A 34 13.70 -13.17 7.18
CA PHE A 34 13.79 -13.95 8.40
C PHE A 34 13.67 -15.42 8.05
N ALA A 35 14.56 -16.23 8.62
CA ALA A 35 14.53 -17.68 8.50
C ALA A 35 14.50 -18.30 9.90
N GLU A 36 13.56 -19.21 10.12
CA GLU A 36 13.38 -19.92 11.38
C GLU A 36 13.26 -21.42 11.12
N TRP A 37 14.02 -22.25 11.83
CA TRP A 37 14.01 -23.69 11.61
C TRP A 37 14.17 -24.48 12.91
N SER A 38 13.63 -25.69 12.89
CA SER A 38 13.81 -26.67 13.96
C SER A 38 15.13 -27.42 13.78
N GLU A 39 15.54 -28.17 14.81
CA GLU A 39 16.74 -29.01 14.74
C GLU A 39 16.71 -29.94 13.51
N PHE A 40 17.79 -29.94 12.71
CA PHE A 40 17.96 -30.92 11.63
C PHE A 40 19.42 -31.35 11.43
N PRO A 41 19.69 -32.66 11.21
CA PRO A 41 18.74 -33.77 11.33
C PRO A 41 18.25 -33.93 12.77
N LYS A 42 16.99 -34.38 12.93
CA LYS A 42 16.35 -34.50 14.23
C LYS A 42 17.06 -35.57 15.07
N GLY A 43 17.51 -35.21 16.27
CA GLY A 43 18.18 -36.12 17.21
C GLY A 43 19.71 -36.11 17.11
N GLU A 44 20.28 -35.52 16.06
CA GLU A 44 21.74 -35.44 15.85
C GLU A 44 22.40 -34.34 16.68
N LYS A 45 21.61 -33.45 17.30
CA LYS A 45 22.09 -32.38 18.21
C LYS A 45 23.30 -31.62 17.62
N PRO A 46 23.15 -30.95 16.46
CA PRO A 46 24.20 -30.11 15.90
C PRO A 46 24.66 -29.06 16.91
N GLN A 47 25.94 -28.67 16.84
CA GLN A 47 26.52 -27.60 17.66
C GLN A 47 26.37 -26.24 16.98
N HIS A 48 26.44 -26.22 15.65
CA HIS A 48 26.39 -25.00 14.84
C HIS A 48 25.61 -25.23 13.56
N TYR A 49 25.06 -24.14 13.01
CA TYR A 49 24.53 -24.06 11.66
C TYR A 49 25.30 -23.02 10.86
N PHE A 50 25.72 -23.37 9.66
CA PHE A 50 26.24 -22.41 8.69
C PHE A 50 25.16 -22.06 7.67
N LEU A 51 24.74 -20.79 7.69
CA LEU A 51 23.81 -20.22 6.72
C LEU A 51 24.62 -19.51 5.63
N LYS A 52 24.59 -20.06 4.42
CA LYS A 52 25.30 -19.53 3.25
C LYS A 52 24.28 -19.02 2.26
N TYR A 53 24.48 -17.81 1.74
CA TYR A 53 23.58 -17.25 0.73
C TYR A 53 24.34 -16.42 -0.31
N GLN A 54 23.90 -16.52 -1.55
CA GLN A 54 24.49 -15.85 -2.70
C GLN A 54 23.43 -15.57 -3.78
N PRO A 55 23.56 -14.47 -4.55
CA PRO A 55 22.70 -14.22 -5.70
C PRO A 55 22.75 -15.37 -6.71
N THR A 56 21.64 -15.62 -7.40
CA THR A 56 21.56 -16.63 -8.47
C THR A 56 22.33 -16.23 -9.73
N LYS A 57 22.52 -14.92 -9.94
CA LYS A 57 23.15 -14.35 -11.14
C LYS A 57 24.59 -13.86 -10.93
N ASP A 58 25.02 -13.71 -9.68
CA ASP A 58 26.37 -13.25 -9.31
C ASP A 58 26.95 -14.15 -8.21
N PHE A 59 27.84 -15.06 -8.60
CA PHE A 59 28.47 -16.04 -7.70
C PHE A 59 29.62 -15.46 -6.87
N ASN A 60 30.08 -14.24 -7.17
CA ASN A 60 31.19 -13.62 -6.45
C ASN A 60 30.75 -13.06 -5.10
N LYS A 61 29.47 -12.72 -4.96
CA LYS A 61 28.86 -12.24 -3.72
C LYS A 61 28.38 -13.40 -2.87
N LYS A 62 29.21 -13.87 -1.95
CA LYS A 62 28.85 -14.95 -1.01
C LYS A 62 28.92 -14.48 0.43
N ASN A 63 27.85 -14.72 1.17
CA ASN A 63 27.78 -14.43 2.59
C ASN A 63 27.64 -15.72 3.39
N VAL A 64 28.24 -15.74 4.58
CA VAL A 64 28.18 -16.87 5.51
C VAL A 64 27.90 -16.35 6.90
N LYS A 65 26.92 -16.94 7.59
CA LYS A 65 26.65 -16.72 9.01
C LYS A 65 26.84 -18.03 9.77
N ASN A 66 27.50 -17.96 10.92
CA ASN A 66 27.58 -19.06 11.88
C ASN A 66 26.54 -18.82 12.98
N ILE A 67 25.67 -19.80 13.21
CA ILE A 67 24.62 -19.77 14.21
C ILE A 67 24.87 -20.90 15.20
N SER A 68 25.11 -20.58 16.47
CA SER A 68 25.20 -21.60 17.52
C SER A 68 23.84 -22.28 17.72
N ALA A 69 23.83 -23.60 17.78
CA ALA A 69 22.61 -24.37 17.96
C ALA A 69 22.20 -24.38 19.44
N GLU A 70 21.05 -23.79 19.75
CA GLU A 70 20.46 -23.88 21.09
C GLU A 70 19.58 -25.13 21.20
N GLN A 71 19.84 -26.00 22.18
CA GLN A 71 19.02 -27.19 22.41
C GLN A 71 17.59 -26.80 22.81
N HIS A 72 16.60 -27.55 22.29
CA HIS A 72 15.17 -27.36 22.57
C HIS A 72 14.58 -26.00 22.16
N LYS A 73 15.27 -25.24 21.29
CA LYS A 73 14.81 -23.94 20.80
C LYS A 73 14.76 -23.90 19.28
N LEU A 74 13.83 -23.09 18.76
CA LEU A 74 13.77 -22.75 17.35
C LEU A 74 14.99 -21.87 16.98
N GLN A 75 15.72 -22.29 15.97
CA GLN A 75 16.85 -21.51 15.45
C GLN A 75 16.30 -20.39 14.58
N LYS A 76 16.92 -19.21 14.66
CA LYS A 76 16.50 -18.03 13.90
C LYS A 76 17.70 -17.27 13.35
N SER A 77 17.56 -16.74 12.15
CA SER A 77 18.56 -15.86 11.55
C SER A 77 17.91 -14.87 10.59
N THR A 78 18.58 -13.73 10.38
CA THR A 78 18.22 -12.75 9.36
C THR A 78 19.13 -12.91 8.15
N ILE A 79 18.62 -12.64 6.96
CA ILE A 79 19.36 -12.65 5.69
C ILE A 79 19.14 -11.29 5.05
N THR A 80 20.23 -10.58 4.76
CA THR A 80 20.17 -9.29 4.08
C THR A 80 20.50 -9.52 2.61
N ILE A 81 19.55 -9.28 1.74
CA ILE A 81 19.64 -9.52 0.29
C ILE A 81 19.25 -8.28 -0.48
N GLU A 82 19.64 -8.18 -1.75
CA GLU A 82 19.18 -7.10 -2.63
C GLU A 82 17.71 -7.32 -3.04
N GLU A 83 16.91 -6.25 -3.00
CA GLU A 83 15.51 -6.28 -3.43
C GLU A 83 15.37 -6.71 -4.90
N ASN A 84 14.30 -7.45 -5.19
CA ASN A 84 13.96 -7.97 -6.52
C ASN A 84 15.03 -8.86 -7.16
N GLU A 85 15.95 -9.39 -6.36
CA GLU A 85 16.96 -10.36 -6.80
C GLU A 85 16.76 -11.70 -6.08
N GLU A 86 16.94 -12.79 -6.84
CA GLU A 86 16.77 -14.15 -6.35
C GLU A 86 18.10 -14.68 -5.81
N TYR A 87 18.06 -15.28 -4.61
CA TYR A 87 19.21 -15.82 -3.90
C TYR A 87 19.05 -17.31 -3.68
N ASN A 88 20.16 -18.05 -3.79
CA ASN A 88 20.26 -19.42 -3.30
C ASN A 88 20.72 -19.38 -1.84
N VAL A 89 19.99 -20.03 -0.95
CA VAL A 89 20.30 -20.15 0.48
C VAL A 89 20.55 -21.61 0.82
N ILE A 90 21.59 -21.88 1.61
CA ILE A 90 21.97 -23.21 2.08
C ILE A 90 22.17 -23.13 3.59
N ILE A 91 21.54 -24.02 4.34
CA ILE A 91 21.74 -24.20 5.78
C ILE A 91 22.43 -25.55 5.99
N GLN A 92 23.62 -25.53 6.59
CA GLN A 92 24.40 -26.73 6.91
C GLN A 92 24.47 -26.92 8.42
N SER A 93 24.07 -28.08 8.92
CA SER A 93 24.23 -28.43 10.32
C SER A 93 25.57 -29.11 10.56
N VAL A 94 26.24 -28.74 11.66
CA VAL A 94 27.60 -29.17 11.95
C VAL A 94 27.74 -29.61 13.40
N ARG A 95 28.47 -30.70 13.61
CA ARG A 95 28.85 -31.22 14.93
C ARG A 95 30.28 -31.73 14.87
N ASN A 96 31.11 -31.32 15.83
CA ASN A 96 32.52 -31.72 15.91
C ASN A 96 33.32 -31.45 14.61
N GLY A 97 32.96 -30.39 13.87
CA GLY A 97 33.61 -30.02 12.60
C GLY A 97 33.07 -30.75 11.36
N GLU A 98 32.22 -31.76 11.51
CA GLU A 98 31.64 -32.51 10.40
C GLU A 98 30.25 -31.98 10.03
N ILE A 99 29.96 -31.94 8.73
CA ILE A 99 28.63 -31.58 8.22
C ILE A 99 27.70 -32.79 8.36
N LEU A 100 26.67 -32.64 9.18
CA LEU A 100 25.65 -33.67 9.39
C LEU A 100 24.62 -33.67 8.26
N SER A 101 24.18 -32.49 7.83
CA SER A 101 23.21 -32.33 6.74
C SER A 101 23.27 -30.94 6.12
N ALA A 102 22.86 -30.84 4.86
CA ALA A 102 22.71 -29.57 4.16
C ALA A 102 21.35 -29.53 3.48
N LYS A 103 20.61 -28.44 3.67
CA LYS A 103 19.34 -28.17 3.00
C LYS A 103 19.40 -26.80 2.33
N SER A 104 18.71 -26.64 1.21
CA SER A 104 18.73 -25.41 0.43
C SER A 104 17.33 -24.98 -0.02
N PHE A 105 17.19 -23.69 -0.27
CA PHE A 105 15.99 -23.08 -0.83
C PHE A 105 16.37 -21.82 -1.63
N ARG A 106 15.45 -21.35 -2.48
CA ARG A 106 15.57 -20.05 -3.14
C ARG A 106 14.62 -19.06 -2.50
N THR A 107 15.02 -17.80 -2.46
CA THR A 107 14.17 -16.72 -1.95
C THR A 107 14.54 -15.41 -2.63
N CYS A 108 13.67 -14.41 -2.53
CA CYS A 108 13.88 -13.09 -3.11
C CYS A 108 13.43 -11.98 -2.16
N GLY A 109 14.08 -10.83 -2.24
CA GLY A 109 13.69 -9.65 -1.47
C GLY A 109 12.50 -8.96 -2.10
N ILE A 110 11.40 -8.80 -1.37
CA ILE A 110 10.20 -8.08 -1.80
C ILE A 110 10.39 -6.60 -1.50
N SER A 111 10.27 -5.77 -2.53
CA SER A 111 10.37 -4.32 -2.41
C SER A 111 9.03 -3.69 -2.05
N ASN A 112 9.05 -2.62 -1.26
CA ASN A 112 7.87 -1.78 -1.03
C ASN A 112 7.28 -1.22 -2.35
N ASN A 113 8.12 -0.99 -3.37
CA ASN A 113 7.69 -0.47 -4.67
C ASN A 113 6.80 -1.45 -5.46
N ASN A 114 6.81 -2.73 -5.08
CA ASN A 114 5.93 -3.74 -5.69
C ASN A 114 4.49 -3.63 -5.17
N ILE A 115 4.26 -2.83 -4.12
CA ILE A 115 2.97 -2.63 -3.48
C ILE A 115 2.48 -1.22 -3.82
N LYS A 116 1.50 -1.15 -4.73
CA LYS A 116 0.77 0.08 -5.04
C LYS A 116 -0.24 0.35 -3.95
N VAL A 117 -0.21 1.57 -3.42
CA VAL A 117 -1.11 2.02 -2.35
C VAL A 117 -2.03 3.10 -2.88
N LEU A 118 -3.33 2.94 -2.71
CA LEU A 118 -4.34 3.95 -2.97
C LEU A 118 -5.02 4.32 -1.66
N VAL A 119 -4.91 5.58 -1.26
CA VAL A 119 -5.39 6.07 0.03
C VAL A 119 -6.61 6.96 -0.18
N THR A 120 -7.61 6.78 0.69
CA THR A 120 -8.78 7.65 0.78
C THR A 120 -8.85 8.28 2.18
N SER A 121 -9.90 9.04 2.47
CA SER A 121 -10.09 9.61 3.80
C SER A 121 -10.48 8.57 4.86
N THR A 122 -11.05 7.42 4.48
CA THR A 122 -11.47 6.38 5.44
C THR A 122 -11.11 4.95 5.03
N SER A 123 -10.31 4.77 4.00
CA SER A 123 -9.85 3.45 3.56
C SER A 123 -8.50 3.54 2.88
N VAL A 124 -7.81 2.40 2.82
CA VAL A 124 -6.62 2.21 2.00
C VAL A 124 -6.77 0.93 1.21
N SER A 125 -6.33 0.94 -0.04
CA SER A 125 -6.25 -0.24 -0.89
C SER A 125 -4.81 -0.54 -1.24
N PHE A 126 -4.45 -1.81 -1.12
CA PHE A 126 -3.14 -2.34 -1.49
C PHE A 126 -3.28 -3.23 -2.71
N ASN A 127 -2.45 -2.99 -3.72
CA ASN A 127 -2.35 -3.83 -4.89
C ASN A 127 -0.89 -4.21 -5.10
N TRP A 128 -0.57 -5.49 -5.12
CA TRP A 128 0.78 -5.96 -5.36
C TRP A 128 0.87 -6.71 -6.68
N THR A 129 1.97 -6.51 -7.41
CA THR A 129 2.25 -7.28 -8.62
C THR A 129 2.57 -8.73 -8.28
N THR A 130 2.52 -9.61 -9.30
CA THR A 130 2.78 -11.06 -9.19
C THR A 130 3.97 -11.35 -8.30
N LEU A 131 3.69 -11.61 -7.03
CA LEU A 131 4.58 -12.37 -6.15
C LEU A 131 4.76 -13.74 -6.82
N PRO A 132 5.92 -14.37 -6.70
CA PRO A 132 6.03 -15.78 -7.00
C PRO A 132 4.88 -16.51 -6.29
N HIS A 133 4.19 -17.45 -6.96
CA HIS A 133 3.05 -18.19 -6.41
C HIS A 133 3.34 -18.93 -5.09
N ASP A 134 4.59 -18.87 -4.65
CA ASP A 134 5.17 -19.49 -3.47
C ASP A 134 5.07 -18.61 -2.21
N PHE A 135 4.35 -17.48 -2.21
CA PHE A 135 4.19 -16.64 -1.02
C PHE A 135 2.72 -16.49 -0.58
N SER A 136 2.52 -16.58 0.73
CA SER A 136 1.31 -16.11 1.40
C SER A 136 1.53 -14.71 1.95
N VAL A 137 0.49 -13.86 1.88
CA VAL A 137 0.54 -12.49 2.38
C VAL A 137 -0.39 -12.35 3.55
N SER A 138 0.08 -11.75 4.64
CA SER A 138 -0.78 -11.25 5.69
C SER A 138 -0.56 -9.75 5.89
N ILE A 139 -1.65 -9.02 6.10
CA ILE A 139 -1.66 -7.60 6.40
C ILE A 139 -2.22 -7.44 7.80
N SER A 140 -1.54 -6.67 8.64
CA SER A 140 -2.01 -6.37 9.99
C SER A 140 -1.96 -4.88 10.28
N LEU A 141 -2.95 -4.46 11.07
CA LEU A 141 -3.06 -3.12 11.62
C LEU A 141 -3.54 -3.25 13.07
N ASN A 142 -2.75 -2.72 14.00
CA ASN A 142 -2.98 -2.86 15.44
C ASN A 142 -3.14 -4.35 15.84
N ASN A 143 -4.29 -4.73 16.40
CA ASN A 143 -4.58 -6.11 16.83
C ASN A 143 -5.35 -6.91 15.77
N SER A 144 -5.64 -6.32 14.61
CA SER A 144 -6.36 -6.99 13.52
C SER A 144 -5.37 -7.48 12.48
N SER A 145 -5.58 -8.69 11.98
CA SER A 145 -4.77 -9.28 10.91
C SER A 145 -5.68 -9.96 9.90
N GLN A 146 -5.24 -9.95 8.64
CA GLN A 146 -5.95 -10.53 7.51
C GLN A 146 -4.96 -11.32 6.68
N SER A 147 -5.22 -12.62 6.53
CA SER A 147 -4.45 -13.48 5.63
C SER A 147 -5.14 -13.48 4.27
N ILE A 148 -4.39 -13.12 3.24
CA ILE A 148 -4.91 -13.07 1.87
C ILE A 148 -4.64 -14.41 1.21
N GLN A 149 -5.70 -14.99 0.65
CA GLN A 149 -5.63 -16.26 -0.06
C GLN A 149 -4.74 -16.17 -1.30
N ASN A 150 -4.15 -17.30 -1.67
CA ASN A 150 -3.36 -17.41 -2.90
C ASN A 150 -4.21 -16.95 -4.11
N ASN A 151 -3.60 -16.15 -4.98
CA ASN A 151 -4.15 -15.56 -6.21
C ASN A 151 -4.94 -14.24 -6.06
N VAL A 152 -5.16 -13.74 -4.86
CA VAL A 152 -5.71 -12.39 -4.67
C VAL A 152 -4.55 -11.39 -4.60
N MET A 153 -4.55 -10.41 -5.50
CA MET A 153 -3.49 -9.38 -5.61
C MET A 153 -3.92 -8.00 -5.08
N PHE A 154 -5.09 -7.94 -4.45
CA PHE A 154 -5.72 -6.70 -4.00
C PHE A 154 -6.40 -6.88 -2.65
N TYR A 155 -6.24 -5.91 -1.77
CA TYR A 155 -6.97 -5.85 -0.51
C TYR A 155 -7.33 -4.41 -0.14
N GLU A 156 -8.59 -4.14 0.18
CA GLU A 156 -9.05 -2.86 0.73
C GLU A 156 -9.26 -2.98 2.24
N TRP A 157 -8.61 -2.10 3.00
CA TRP A 157 -8.81 -1.89 4.42
C TRP A 157 -9.69 -0.66 4.65
N GLY A 158 -10.94 -0.87 5.03
CA GLY A 158 -11.91 0.20 5.30
C GLY A 158 -11.96 0.67 6.76
N HIS A 159 -12.88 1.60 7.03
CA HIS A 159 -13.20 2.10 8.38
C HIS A 159 -12.02 2.72 9.14
N LEU A 160 -11.14 3.41 8.42
CA LEU A 160 -10.07 4.20 9.01
C LEU A 160 -10.58 5.59 9.39
N GLU A 161 -9.93 6.19 10.39
CA GLU A 161 -10.17 7.58 10.77
C GLU A 161 -9.49 8.54 9.77
N PRO A 162 -10.16 9.63 9.37
CA PRO A 162 -9.55 10.68 8.55
C PRO A 162 -8.39 11.38 9.24
N SER A 163 -7.51 12.00 8.45
CA SER A 163 -6.37 12.79 8.94
C SER A 163 -5.48 12.04 9.94
N THR A 164 -5.33 10.73 9.77
CA THR A 164 -4.66 9.84 10.72
C THR A 164 -3.55 9.06 10.02
N SER A 165 -2.39 8.95 10.68
CA SER A 165 -1.26 8.17 10.20
C SER A 165 -1.34 6.73 10.73
N TYR A 166 -1.16 5.77 9.84
CA TYR A 166 -1.19 4.33 10.12
C TYR A 166 0.10 3.66 9.64
N ILE A 167 0.47 2.57 10.31
CA ILE A 167 1.55 1.68 9.90
C ILE A 167 0.96 0.29 9.69
N PHE A 168 0.86 -0.11 8.43
CA PHE A 168 0.41 -1.45 8.05
C PHE A 168 1.61 -2.37 8.01
N LYS A 169 1.53 -3.49 8.73
CA LYS A 169 2.58 -4.50 8.77
C LYS A 169 2.22 -5.63 7.83
N PHE A 170 3.00 -5.76 6.77
CA PHE A 170 2.91 -6.86 5.83
C PHE A 170 3.87 -7.97 6.27
N GLU A 171 3.40 -9.21 6.24
CA GLU A 171 4.26 -10.39 6.36
C GLU A 171 4.05 -11.27 5.12
N PHE A 172 5.13 -11.45 4.38
CA PHE A 172 5.21 -12.34 3.22
C PHE A 172 5.88 -13.63 3.67
N LYS A 173 5.11 -14.70 3.78
CA LYS A 173 5.62 -16.00 4.22
C LYS A 173 5.74 -16.95 3.03
N GLN A 174 6.94 -17.47 2.80
CA GLN A 174 7.22 -18.43 1.75
C GLN A 174 6.58 -19.79 2.08
N LEU A 175 5.96 -20.39 1.07
CA LEU A 175 5.24 -21.65 1.12
C LEU A 175 6.15 -22.80 0.66
N HIS A 176 5.70 -24.03 0.91
CA HIS A 176 6.35 -25.26 0.42
C HIS A 176 7.79 -25.48 0.92
N LEU A 177 8.13 -24.94 2.10
CA LEU A 177 9.41 -25.18 2.78
C LEU A 177 9.17 -25.94 4.10
N ASP A 178 9.32 -27.27 4.07
CA ASP A 178 8.97 -28.12 5.21
C ASP A 178 9.97 -28.05 6.38
N PHE A 179 11.20 -27.62 6.09
CA PHE A 179 12.30 -27.62 7.08
C PHE A 179 12.62 -26.24 7.65
N VAL A 180 12.10 -25.16 7.05
CA VAL A 180 12.40 -23.77 7.41
C VAL A 180 11.20 -22.88 7.12
N ASN A 181 10.84 -22.05 8.10
CA ASN A 181 9.89 -20.97 7.94
C ASN A 181 10.64 -19.72 7.47
N VAL A 182 10.32 -19.24 6.27
CA VAL A 182 10.98 -18.07 5.66
C VAL A 182 9.94 -16.99 5.45
N PHE A 183 10.19 -15.79 5.97
CA PHE A 183 9.27 -14.68 5.81
C PHE A 183 9.98 -13.33 5.75
N GLN A 184 9.33 -12.35 5.13
CA GLN A 184 9.77 -10.96 5.11
C GLN A 184 8.69 -10.08 5.73
N ARG A 185 9.10 -9.06 6.50
CA ARG A 185 8.20 -8.06 7.06
C ARG A 185 8.47 -6.71 6.45
N LEU A 186 7.40 -6.02 6.05
CA LEU A 186 7.44 -4.67 5.50
C LEU A 186 6.44 -3.79 6.25
N ASP A 187 6.87 -2.57 6.59
CA ASP A 187 6.03 -1.57 7.23
C ASP A 187 5.64 -0.52 6.18
N ILE A 188 4.35 -0.37 5.91
CA ILE A 188 3.81 0.61 4.96
C ILE A 188 3.13 1.73 5.74
N HIS A 189 3.72 2.92 5.65
CA HIS A 189 3.18 4.14 6.24
C HIS A 189 2.10 4.73 5.33
N VAL A 190 0.95 5.05 5.91
CA VAL A 190 -0.20 5.60 5.22
C VAL A 190 -0.77 6.76 6.01
N GLU A 191 -1.06 7.87 5.34
CA GLU A 191 -1.78 9.01 5.93
C GLU A 191 -3.12 9.16 5.23
N THR A 192 -4.21 9.01 5.98
CA THR A 192 -5.56 9.14 5.43
C THR A 192 -5.87 10.59 5.06
N GLY A 193 -6.69 10.75 4.03
CA GLY A 193 -7.19 12.06 3.62
C GLY A 193 -8.00 12.76 4.71
N SER A 194 -8.11 14.07 4.61
CA SER A 194 -8.89 14.92 5.51
C SER A 194 -10.14 15.46 4.81
N CYS A 195 -11.14 15.84 5.62
CA CYS A 195 -12.28 16.61 5.17
C CYS A 195 -12.31 17.98 5.88
N PRO A 196 -12.94 19.01 5.28
CA PRO A 196 -13.05 20.30 5.93
C PRO A 196 -13.82 20.23 7.25
N PRO A 197 -13.72 21.25 8.13
CA PRO A 197 -14.45 21.27 9.40
C PRO A 197 -15.96 21.13 9.22
N GLU A 198 -16.59 20.34 10.10
CA GLU A 198 -18.02 19.96 10.04
C GLU A 198 -18.42 19.03 8.87
N TRP A 199 -17.47 18.51 8.09
CA TRP A 199 -17.72 17.46 7.10
C TRP A 199 -17.29 16.10 7.65
N VAL A 200 -18.03 15.07 7.27
CA VAL A 200 -17.75 13.67 7.62
C VAL A 200 -17.26 12.94 6.37
N ALA A 201 -16.20 12.15 6.51
CA ALA A 201 -15.60 11.43 5.41
C ALA A 201 -16.27 10.07 5.17
N LEU A 202 -16.36 9.67 3.91
CA LEU A 202 -16.52 8.27 3.49
C LEU A 202 -15.73 8.07 2.20
N LYS A 203 -14.76 7.15 2.25
CA LYS A 203 -13.80 6.89 1.18
C LYS A 203 -13.15 8.19 0.74
N SER A 204 -13.18 8.51 -0.56
CA SER A 204 -12.58 9.73 -1.10
C SER A 204 -13.50 10.96 -1.07
N ASN A 205 -14.69 10.83 -0.48
CA ASN A 205 -15.70 11.87 -0.48
C ASN A 205 -15.92 12.45 0.92
N CYS A 206 -16.27 13.73 0.96
CA CYS A 206 -16.68 14.44 2.17
C CYS A 206 -18.16 14.80 2.08
N TYR A 207 -18.88 14.66 3.19
CA TYR A 207 -20.32 14.93 3.28
C TYR A 207 -20.61 15.86 4.43
N ARG A 208 -21.51 16.81 4.20
CA ARG A 208 -22.00 17.69 5.27
C ARG A 208 -23.50 17.86 5.12
N ILE A 209 -24.16 17.94 6.26
CA ILE A 209 -25.57 18.28 6.32
C ILE A 209 -25.69 19.77 6.61
N SER A 210 -26.41 20.49 5.75
CA SER A 210 -26.68 21.91 5.94
C SER A 210 -27.76 22.11 7.01
N LYS A 211 -27.58 23.13 7.86
CA LYS A 211 -28.45 23.43 9.01
C LYS A 211 -29.76 24.15 8.62
N ASP A 212 -29.83 24.83 7.47
CA ASP A 212 -30.92 25.77 7.14
C ASP A 212 -31.94 25.20 6.17
N SER A 213 -33.25 25.11 6.47
CA SER A 213 -34.28 24.61 5.53
C SER A 213 -34.38 25.44 4.23
N GLN A 214 -34.23 24.82 3.05
CA GLN A 214 -34.32 25.51 1.75
C GLN A 214 -35.01 24.65 0.67
N PRO A 215 -35.74 25.26 -0.28
CA PRO A 215 -36.24 24.57 -1.47
C PRO A 215 -35.11 23.91 -2.27
N TRP A 216 -35.38 22.79 -2.96
CA TRP A 216 -34.36 22.00 -3.67
C TRP A 216 -33.51 22.83 -4.64
N ASN A 217 -34.15 23.70 -5.43
CA ASN A 217 -33.47 24.58 -6.38
C ASN A 217 -32.53 25.59 -5.70
N VAL A 218 -32.87 26.05 -4.50
CA VAL A 218 -32.02 26.92 -3.68
C VAL A 218 -30.89 26.11 -3.06
N ALA A 219 -31.18 24.92 -2.53
CA ALA A 219 -30.18 24.02 -1.96
C ALA A 219 -29.12 23.58 -2.98
N GLN A 220 -29.52 23.27 -4.22
CA GLN A 220 -28.60 22.97 -5.30
C GLN A 220 -27.69 24.16 -5.61
N LYS A 221 -28.25 25.37 -5.75
CA LYS A 221 -27.46 26.58 -5.98
C LYS A 221 -26.45 26.82 -4.86
N ILE A 222 -26.84 26.58 -3.60
CA ILE A 222 -25.96 26.72 -2.43
C ILE A 222 -24.81 25.71 -2.43
N CYS A 223 -25.07 24.41 -2.65
CA CYS A 223 -23.99 23.42 -2.71
C CYS A 223 -23.05 23.70 -3.91
N ASN A 224 -23.58 24.21 -5.02
CA ASN A 224 -22.82 24.57 -6.21
C ASN A 224 -22.07 25.93 -6.10
N ILE A 225 -22.11 26.61 -4.95
CA ILE A 225 -21.32 27.84 -4.76
C ILE A 225 -19.83 27.48 -4.86
N PRO A 226 -19.01 28.22 -5.64
CA PRO A 226 -17.61 27.89 -5.88
C PRO A 226 -16.75 27.73 -4.62
N LEU A 227 -17.07 28.44 -3.53
CA LEU A 227 -16.39 28.32 -2.24
C LEU A 227 -16.44 26.90 -1.64
N HIS A 228 -17.44 26.09 -2.01
CA HIS A 228 -17.61 24.74 -1.48
C HIS A 228 -17.25 23.65 -2.48
N SER A 229 -17.18 23.95 -3.79
CA SER A 229 -16.95 22.96 -4.86
C SER A 229 -17.74 21.65 -4.65
N ALA A 230 -18.97 21.78 -4.14
CA ALA A 230 -19.83 20.68 -3.70
C ALA A 230 -21.05 20.57 -4.62
N HIS A 231 -21.81 19.48 -4.47
CA HIS A 231 -23.10 19.29 -5.15
C HIS A 231 -24.06 18.53 -4.23
N LEU A 232 -25.35 18.46 -4.54
CA LEU A 232 -26.31 17.61 -3.81
C LEU A 232 -25.96 16.12 -3.95
N VAL A 233 -26.28 15.31 -2.92
CA VAL A 233 -25.84 13.89 -2.85
C VAL A 233 -26.44 13.08 -3.95
N ASP A 234 -25.59 12.55 -4.81
CA ASP A 234 -25.96 11.49 -5.72
C ASP A 234 -25.46 10.18 -5.13
N ILE A 235 -26.38 9.38 -4.58
CA ILE A 235 -26.05 8.14 -3.88
C ILE A 235 -25.71 7.07 -4.93
N LYS A 236 -24.44 6.71 -5.03
CA LYS A 236 -23.92 5.85 -6.11
C LYS A 236 -24.01 4.37 -5.80
N ASN A 237 -23.99 3.99 -4.53
CA ASN A 237 -23.98 2.59 -4.11
C ASN A 237 -24.60 2.37 -2.72
N GLU A 238 -24.80 1.10 -2.36
CA GLU A 238 -25.43 0.71 -1.09
C GLU A 238 -24.58 1.01 0.15
N GLU A 239 -23.25 1.07 0.04
CA GLU A 239 -22.37 1.47 1.15
C GLU A 239 -22.57 2.94 1.49
N GLU A 240 -22.52 3.80 0.46
CA GLU A 240 -22.79 5.23 0.58
C GLU A 240 -24.21 5.48 1.12
N LYS A 241 -25.21 4.77 0.60
CA LYS A 241 -26.58 4.82 1.12
C LYS A 241 -26.65 4.52 2.61
N LYS A 242 -26.08 3.39 3.05
CA LYS A 242 -26.05 2.99 4.49
C LYS A 242 -25.33 4.01 5.36
N PHE A 243 -24.19 4.52 4.88
CA PHE A 243 -23.44 5.57 5.56
C PHE A 243 -24.28 6.84 5.73
N ILE A 244 -24.89 7.35 4.66
CA ILE A 244 -25.74 8.54 4.69
C ILE A 244 -26.90 8.34 5.67
N TYR A 245 -27.59 7.19 5.62
CA TYR A 245 -28.67 6.89 6.57
C TYR A 245 -28.21 6.90 8.03
N SER A 246 -27.07 6.28 8.32
CA SER A 246 -26.47 6.27 9.66
C SER A 246 -26.11 7.68 10.12
N TYR A 247 -25.50 8.48 9.25
CA TYR A 247 -25.09 9.84 9.54
C TYR A 247 -26.29 10.75 9.83
N LEU A 248 -27.33 10.68 9.00
CA LEU A 248 -28.58 11.40 9.19
C LEU A 248 -29.26 11.03 10.51
N ARG A 249 -29.37 9.72 10.80
CA ARG A 249 -29.94 9.24 12.06
C ARG A 249 -29.18 9.76 13.27
N LYS A 250 -27.84 9.73 13.25
CA LYS A 250 -27.00 10.27 14.34
C LYS A 250 -27.18 11.77 14.53
N ALA A 251 -27.41 12.50 13.44
CA ALA A 251 -27.68 13.93 13.46
C ALA A 251 -29.14 14.28 13.79
N ASN A 252 -29.99 13.30 14.14
CA ASN A 252 -31.44 13.44 14.32
C ASN A 252 -32.14 14.08 13.11
N GLN A 253 -31.57 13.87 11.91
CA GLN A 253 -32.16 14.32 10.66
C GLN A 253 -32.91 13.16 10.03
N ILE A 254 -34.21 13.33 9.87
CA ILE A 254 -35.12 12.24 9.45
C ILE A 254 -35.28 12.25 7.92
N ILE A 255 -34.89 13.34 7.29
CA ILE A 255 -35.46 13.81 6.05
C ILE A 255 -34.20 14.13 5.21
N SER A 256 -33.87 13.50 4.02
CA SER A 256 -32.87 14.02 2.99
C SER A 256 -33.14 14.41 1.46
N TRP A 257 -33.11 15.68 0.98
CA TRP A 257 -32.79 16.14 -0.42
C TRP A 257 -31.48 15.55 -0.96
N THR A 258 -31.54 15.05 -2.18
CA THR A 258 -30.43 14.45 -2.92
C THR A 258 -30.37 15.07 -4.33
N GLY A 259 -29.33 14.76 -5.11
CA GLY A 259 -29.14 15.20 -6.49
C GLY A 259 -30.09 14.56 -7.50
N LEU A 260 -30.94 13.61 -7.08
CA LEU A 260 -31.95 12.98 -7.92
C LEU A 260 -33.07 13.99 -8.24
N ASN A 261 -33.07 14.53 -9.45
CA ASN A 261 -34.01 15.55 -9.93
C ASN A 261 -35.28 14.96 -10.60
N ASP A 262 -35.36 13.64 -10.78
CA ASP A 262 -36.53 13.04 -11.40
C ASP A 262 -37.68 12.93 -10.38
N ILE A 263 -38.77 13.62 -10.71
CA ILE A 263 -39.98 13.91 -9.92
C ILE A 263 -40.60 12.72 -9.14
N LYS A 264 -40.18 11.45 -9.31
CA LYS A 264 -40.72 10.30 -8.55
C LYS A 264 -39.69 9.18 -8.35
N ARG A 265 -38.87 9.26 -7.31
CA ARG A 265 -38.44 8.09 -6.50
C ARG A 265 -37.94 8.56 -5.13
N LEU A 266 -38.91 8.83 -4.25
CA LEU A 266 -38.67 8.98 -2.81
C LEU A 266 -38.00 7.69 -2.29
N LEU A 267 -36.83 7.81 -1.67
CA LEU A 267 -36.59 7.01 -0.48
C LEU A 267 -37.54 7.56 0.59
N VAL A 268 -38.72 6.94 0.70
CA VAL A 268 -39.76 7.34 1.66
C VAL A 268 -39.31 6.92 3.05
N LEU A 269 -38.57 7.80 3.72
CA LEU A 269 -38.94 8.34 5.02
C LEU A 269 -38.68 9.85 4.86
N GLN A 270 -39.78 10.63 4.83
CA GLN A 270 -39.96 11.98 4.25
C GLN A 270 -38.71 12.91 4.38
N GLY A 271 -38.28 13.75 3.37
CA GLY A 271 -36.86 14.19 3.05
C GLY A 271 -36.28 15.70 3.10
N LEU A 272 -34.94 15.97 3.36
CA LEU A 272 -33.97 17.16 3.66
C LEU A 272 -32.34 16.97 3.81
N ARG A 273 -31.53 16.94 2.72
CA ARG A 273 -30.05 16.91 2.52
C ARG A 273 -29.00 15.82 2.89
N ALA A 274 -28.26 15.38 1.86
CA ALA A 274 -26.79 15.21 1.92
C ALA A 274 -26.14 15.85 0.66
N CYS A 275 -24.86 16.26 0.70
CA CYS A 275 -24.06 16.78 -0.45
C CYS A 275 -22.70 16.03 -0.49
N PRO A 276 -22.20 15.43 -1.59
CA PRO A 276 -20.89 14.82 -1.70
C PRO A 276 -19.91 15.83 -2.34
N VAL A 277 -18.66 15.78 -1.88
CA VAL A 277 -17.55 16.46 -2.55
C VAL A 277 -16.68 15.38 -3.19
N GLN A 278 -16.48 15.46 -4.52
CA GLN A 278 -15.39 14.74 -5.19
C GLN A 278 -14.08 15.53 -4.98
N SER A 279 -13.11 14.89 -4.32
CA SER A 279 -11.65 15.13 -4.30
C SER A 279 -11.10 16.57 -4.27
N VAL A 280 -10.24 16.85 -3.29
CA VAL A 280 -9.37 18.04 -3.22
C VAL A 280 -7.91 17.65 -3.54
N ARG A 281 -7.28 18.35 -4.50
CA ARG A 281 -5.93 18.95 -4.33
C ARG A 281 -5.78 20.16 -5.25
N ALA A 282 -5.23 21.23 -4.68
CA ALA A 282 -5.15 22.59 -5.18
C ALA A 282 -3.96 22.85 -6.13
N LEU A 283 -4.07 23.91 -6.93
CA LEU A 283 -3.04 24.96 -7.11
C LEU A 283 -3.58 26.07 -8.02
N CYS A 284 -3.60 27.31 -7.50
CA CYS A 284 -3.79 28.53 -8.29
C CYS A 284 -2.61 28.73 -9.26
N PRO A 285 -2.85 29.37 -10.42
CA PRO A 285 -2.00 30.43 -10.88
C PRO A 285 -2.80 31.73 -11.04
N GLU A 286 -2.29 32.79 -10.44
CA GLU A 286 -2.62 34.17 -10.78
C GLU A 286 -2.08 34.49 -12.20
N PRO A 287 -2.74 35.38 -12.96
CA PRO A 287 -1.99 36.56 -13.38
C PRO A 287 -2.78 37.88 -13.38
N ARG A 288 -2.08 38.88 -12.84
CA ARG A 288 -1.93 40.29 -13.27
C ARG A 288 -3.14 41.23 -13.15
N LEU A 289 -3.02 42.07 -12.12
CA LEU A 289 -3.07 43.53 -12.18
C LEU A 289 -3.29 44.12 -13.59
N GLN A 290 -4.38 44.89 -13.73
CA GLN A 290 -4.35 46.16 -14.44
C GLN A 290 -3.82 47.23 -13.49
#